data_AF-A0A1R0X071-F1
#
_entry.id   AF-A0A1R0X071-F1
#
_cell.length_a   1.000
_cell.length_b   1.000
_cell.length_c   1.000
_cell.angle_alpha   90.00
_cell.angle_beta   90.00
_cell.angle_gamma   90.00
#
_symmetry.space_group_name_H-M   'P 1'
#
loop_
_entity.id
_entity.type
_entity.pdbx_description
1 polymer ?
#
loop_
_entity_poly.entity_id
_entity_poly.type
_entity_poly.pdbx_seq_one_letter_code
_entity_poly.pdbx_strand_id
1 'polypeptide(L)'
;MGYPQKAVPTREEINQMDQDERSQFSKDYYNGAFAHAGLKPKFRQKLKYKLGSAFVIIAYPLALLLLFIIVNVVVVGGQELWHVKQKHELKTLQLEMVNTKEIIDSYEVKVKDGSISDSDYTIYSKQIDLYNENVKESNNLERKIGSTWYIIPFPHDK
;
A
#
# COMPACT_ATOMS: atom_id res chain seq x y z
N MET A 1 -23.02 -50.11 -11.77
CA MET A 1 -24.25 -49.44 -11.28
C MET A 1 -24.54 -48.27 -12.19
N GLY A 2 -25.65 -48.30 -12.93
CA GLY A 2 -26.06 -47.19 -13.79
C GLY A 2 -26.67 -46.07 -12.96
N TYR A 3 -26.34 -44.82 -13.26
CA TYR A 3 -27.02 -43.67 -12.65
C TYR A 3 -28.49 -43.67 -13.10
N PRO A 4 -29.46 -43.37 -12.20
CA PRO A 4 -30.85 -43.24 -12.59
C PRO A 4 -30.98 -42.16 -13.67
N GLN A 5 -31.58 -42.51 -14.80
CA GLN A 5 -31.83 -41.56 -15.88
C GLN A 5 -32.89 -40.56 -15.43
N LYS A 6 -32.49 -39.32 -15.14
CA LYS A 6 -33.44 -38.24 -14.87
C LYS A 6 -34.13 -37.86 -16.19
N ALA A 7 -35.46 -37.95 -16.22
CA ALA A 7 -36.26 -37.43 -17.33
C ALA A 7 -36.04 -35.93 -17.48
N VAL A 8 -36.02 -35.45 -18.72
CA VAL A 8 -35.94 -34.02 -19.01
C VAL A 8 -37.34 -33.42 -18.85
N PRO A 9 -37.51 -32.41 -17.99
CA PRO A 9 -38.77 -31.70 -17.86
C PRO A 9 -39.07 -30.85 -19.09
N THR A 10 -40.33 -30.77 -19.48
CA THR A 10 -40.82 -29.97 -20.60
C THR A 10 -40.75 -28.46 -20.29
N ARG A 11 -40.86 -27.62 -21.32
CA ARG A 11 -40.85 -26.16 -21.15
C ARG A 11 -42.02 -25.66 -20.28
N GLU A 12 -43.15 -26.34 -20.33
CA GLU A 12 -44.33 -26.04 -19.51
C GLU A 12 -44.09 -26.44 -18.05
N GLU A 13 -43.48 -27.60 -17.80
CA GLU A 13 -43.09 -28.04 -16.46
C GLU A 13 -42.05 -27.11 -15.82
N ILE A 14 -41.04 -26.67 -16.58
CA ILE A 14 -40.05 -25.69 -16.10
C ILE A 14 -40.71 -24.37 -15.72
N ASN A 15 -41.76 -23.96 -16.46
CA ASN A 15 -42.52 -22.75 -16.16
C ASN A 15 -43.50 -22.92 -14.98
N GLN A 16 -43.74 -24.13 -14.52
CA GLN A 16 -44.56 -24.43 -13.34
C GLN A 16 -43.71 -24.69 -12.08
N MET A 17 -42.41 -25.00 -12.24
CA MET A 17 -41.46 -25.14 -11.14
C MET A 17 -41.36 -23.87 -10.31
N ASP A 18 -41.17 -24.06 -9.00
CA ASP A 18 -40.84 -22.96 -8.10
C ASP A 18 -39.41 -22.43 -8.34
N GLN A 19 -39.03 -21.36 -7.63
CA GLN A 19 -37.74 -20.72 -7.82
C GLN A 19 -36.56 -21.63 -7.47
N ASP A 20 -36.71 -22.50 -6.48
CA ASP A 20 -35.65 -23.38 -5.99
C ASP A 20 -35.47 -24.58 -6.92
N GLU A 21 -36.58 -25.16 -7.39
CA GLU A 21 -36.63 -26.21 -8.40
C GLU A 21 -36.02 -25.75 -9.72
N ARG A 22 -36.34 -24.53 -10.18
CA ARG A 22 -35.71 -23.93 -11.38
C ARG A 22 -34.21 -23.72 -11.20
N SER A 23 -33.79 -23.29 -10.01
CA SER A 23 -32.37 -23.10 -9.67
C SER A 23 -31.62 -24.44 -9.71
N GLN A 24 -32.22 -25.49 -9.15
CA GLN A 24 -31.66 -26.84 -9.14
C GLN A 24 -31.64 -27.46 -10.55
N PHE A 25 -32.69 -27.27 -11.34
CA PHE A 25 -32.74 -27.68 -12.74
C PHE A 25 -31.64 -27.01 -13.56
N SER A 26 -31.45 -25.69 -13.39
CA SER A 26 -30.37 -24.94 -14.06
C SER A 26 -28.98 -25.47 -13.69
N LYS A 27 -28.73 -25.76 -12.41
CA LYS A 27 -27.49 -26.41 -11.95
C LYS A 27 -27.26 -27.76 -12.63
N ASP A 28 -28.26 -28.64 -12.59
CA ASP A 28 -28.19 -29.98 -13.17
C ASP A 28 -27.97 -29.91 -14.70
N TYR A 29 -28.62 -28.96 -15.37
CA TYR A 29 -28.46 -28.69 -16.80
C TYR A 29 -27.04 -28.24 -17.18
N TYR A 30 -26.49 -27.23 -16.50
CA TYR A 30 -25.14 -26.73 -16.79
C TYR A 30 -24.03 -27.71 -16.36
N ASN A 31 -24.30 -28.59 -15.40
CA ASN A 31 -23.43 -29.68 -15.00
C ASN A 31 -23.47 -30.88 -15.96
N GLY A 32 -24.45 -30.92 -16.88
CA GLY A 32 -24.56 -31.95 -17.91
C GLY A 32 -25.34 -33.20 -17.49
N ALA A 33 -26.16 -33.12 -16.43
CA ALA A 33 -26.99 -34.24 -15.98
C ALA A 33 -27.96 -34.74 -17.07
N PHE A 34 -28.37 -33.86 -17.97
CA PHE A 34 -29.27 -34.17 -19.10
C PHE A 34 -28.53 -34.45 -20.43
N ALA A 35 -27.20 -34.59 -20.42
CA ALA A 35 -26.42 -34.82 -21.64
C ALA A 35 -26.83 -36.12 -22.38
N HIS A 36 -27.31 -37.13 -21.64
CA HIS A 36 -27.82 -38.38 -22.19
C HIS A 36 -29.14 -38.21 -22.96
N ALA A 37 -29.93 -37.19 -22.62
CA ALA A 37 -31.19 -36.87 -23.29
C ALA A 37 -31.01 -35.88 -24.47
N GLY A 38 -29.78 -35.69 -24.95
CA GLY A 38 -29.47 -34.80 -26.09
C GLY A 38 -29.44 -33.30 -25.76
N LEU A 39 -29.80 -32.91 -24.53
CA LEU A 39 -29.73 -31.53 -24.05
C LEU A 39 -28.33 -31.19 -23.55
N LYS A 40 -27.52 -30.64 -24.46
CA LYS A 40 -26.19 -30.15 -24.15
C LYS A 40 -26.19 -28.62 -24.11
N PRO A 41 -25.79 -27.98 -23.01
CA PRO A 41 -25.61 -26.53 -22.98
C PRO A 41 -24.55 -26.13 -24.00
N LYS A 42 -24.78 -25.02 -24.73
CA LYS A 42 -23.76 -24.46 -25.62
C LYS A 42 -22.53 -24.09 -24.77
N PHE A 43 -21.33 -24.35 -25.30
CA PHE A 43 -20.05 -24.07 -24.61
C PHE A 43 -20.01 -22.67 -23.98
N ARG A 44 -20.46 -21.64 -24.72
CA ARG A 44 -20.53 -20.24 -24.24
C ARG A 44 -21.45 -20.06 -23.02
N GLN A 45 -22.57 -20.77 -22.94
CA GLN A 45 -23.51 -20.66 -21.81
C GLN A 45 -23.00 -21.39 -20.57
N LYS A 46 -22.38 -22.57 -20.76
CA LYS A 46 -21.69 -23.30 -19.68
C LYS A 46 -20.53 -22.49 -19.11
N LEU A 47 -19.78 -21.80 -19.97
CA LEU A 47 -18.70 -20.91 -19.57
C LEU A 47 -19.24 -19.70 -18.79
N LYS A 48 -20.30 -19.02 -19.28
CA LYS A 48 -20.94 -17.90 -18.58
C LYS A 48 -21.49 -18.28 -17.21
N TYR A 49 -22.09 -19.47 -17.06
CA TYR A 49 -22.61 -19.96 -15.79
C TYR A 49 -21.50 -20.21 -14.77
N LYS A 50 -20.42 -20.89 -15.18
CA LYS A 50 -19.25 -21.15 -14.32
C LYS A 50 -18.46 -19.89 -13.99
N LEU A 51 -18.31 -18.99 -14.97
CA LEU A 51 -17.62 -17.72 -14.77
C LEU A 51 -18.46 -16.72 -13.99
N GLY A 52 -19.79 -16.72 -14.11
CA GLY A 52 -20.64 -15.76 -13.40
C GLY A 52 -20.56 -15.91 -11.88
N SER A 53 -20.51 -17.14 -11.37
CA SER A 53 -20.32 -17.39 -9.93
C SER A 53 -18.87 -17.17 -9.49
N ALA A 54 -17.88 -17.61 -10.28
CA ALA A 54 -16.47 -17.40 -9.98
C ALA A 54 -16.04 -15.93 -10.06
N PHE A 55 -16.65 -15.15 -10.95
CA PHE A 55 -16.35 -13.74 -11.15
C PHE A 55 -16.74 -12.93 -9.92
N VAL A 56 -17.88 -13.21 -9.28
CA VAL A 56 -18.25 -12.53 -8.02
C VAL A 56 -17.27 -12.90 -6.89
N ILE A 57 -16.88 -14.17 -6.81
CA ILE A 57 -15.94 -14.66 -5.80
C ILE A 57 -14.54 -14.04 -5.96
N ILE A 58 -14.09 -13.75 -7.18
CA ILE A 58 -12.77 -13.17 -7.46
C ILE A 58 -12.82 -11.64 -7.51
N ALA A 59 -13.90 -11.04 -8.00
CA ALA A 59 -14.04 -9.59 -8.12
C ALA A 59 -14.13 -8.92 -6.75
N TYR A 60 -14.78 -9.55 -5.77
CA TYR A 60 -14.88 -9.01 -4.42
C TYR A 60 -13.52 -8.82 -3.70
N PRO A 61 -12.64 -9.85 -3.58
CA PRO A 61 -11.34 -9.67 -2.97
C PRO A 61 -10.44 -8.72 -3.77
N LEU A 62 -10.54 -8.70 -5.11
CA LEU A 62 -9.84 -7.73 -5.95
C LEU A 62 -10.28 -6.29 -5.67
N ALA A 63 -11.59 -6.05 -5.53
CA ALA A 63 -12.13 -4.73 -5.22
C ALA A 63 -11.68 -4.26 -3.82
N LEU A 64 -11.66 -5.17 -2.84
CA LEU A 64 -11.10 -4.88 -1.52
C LEU A 64 -9.61 -4.53 -1.60
N LEU A 65 -8.82 -5.32 -2.34
CA LEU A 65 -7.38 -5.06 -2.53
C LEU A 65 -7.14 -3.69 -3.19
N LEU A 66 -7.92 -3.35 -4.21
CA LEU A 66 -7.88 -2.02 -4.84
C LEU A 66 -8.21 -0.89 -3.85
N LEU A 67 -9.26 -1.07 -3.03
CA LEU A 67 -9.63 -0.10 -2.01
C LEU A 67 -8.50 0.09 -0.98
N PHE A 68 -7.83 -0.99 -0.57
CA PHE A 68 -6.65 -0.91 0.31
C PHE A 68 -5.51 -0.12 -0.32
N ILE A 69 -5.22 -0.31 -1.61
CA ILE A 69 -4.19 0.46 -2.32
C ILE A 69 -4.56 1.95 -2.30
N ILE A 70 -5.80 2.29 -2.62
CA ILE A 70 -6.27 3.69 -2.65
C ILE A 70 -6.12 4.33 -1.27
N VAL A 71 -6.56 3.66 -0.20
CA VAL A 71 -6.45 4.18 1.17
C VAL A 71 -4.98 4.40 1.55
N ASN A 72 -4.08 3.47 1.23
CA ASN A 72 -2.66 3.65 1.51
C ASN A 72 -2.07 4.84 0.74
N VAL A 73 -2.40 5.01 -0.55
CA VAL A 73 -1.94 6.17 -1.34
C VAL A 73 -2.41 7.48 -0.72
N VAL A 74 -3.66 7.56 -0.26
CA VAL A 74 -4.19 8.77 0.39
C VAL A 74 -3.49 9.05 1.72
N VAL A 75 -3.23 8.02 2.53
CA VAL A 75 -2.55 8.18 3.83
C VAL A 75 -1.10 8.60 3.64
N VAL A 76 -0.36 7.92 2.77
CA VAL A 76 1.05 8.22 2.48
C VAL A 76 1.17 9.58 1.81
N GLY A 77 0.33 9.87 0.81
CA GLY A 77 0.31 11.17 0.14
C GLY A 77 -0.06 12.32 1.10
N GLY A 78 -1.01 12.09 1.99
CA GLY A 78 -1.40 13.05 3.03
C GLY A 78 -0.27 13.32 4.03
N GLN A 79 0.42 12.28 4.48
CA GLN A 79 1.60 12.41 5.35
C GLN A 79 2.76 13.11 4.64
N GLU A 80 3.00 12.79 3.37
CA GLU A 80 4.04 13.44 2.59
C GLU A 80 3.79 14.94 2.45
N LEU A 81 2.55 15.35 2.14
CA LEU A 81 2.14 16.76 2.12
C LEU A 81 2.26 17.43 3.49
N TRP A 82 1.86 16.75 4.57
CA TRP A 82 1.96 17.27 5.94
C TRP A 82 3.41 17.53 6.36
N HIS A 83 4.33 16.66 5.95
CA HIS A 83 5.75 16.76 6.30
C HIS A 83 6.58 17.61 5.33
N VAL A 84 6.00 18.19 4.24
CA VAL A 84 6.75 19.02 3.28
C VAL A 84 7.52 20.15 3.98
N LYS A 85 6.84 20.88 4.87
CA LYS A 85 7.46 22.01 5.57
C LYS A 85 8.62 21.54 6.45
N GLN A 86 8.43 20.46 7.20
CA GLN A 86 9.45 19.89 8.09
C GLN A 86 10.63 19.32 7.29
N LYS A 87 10.39 18.69 6.13
CA LYS A 87 11.44 18.23 5.21
C LYS A 87 12.25 19.40 4.66
N HIS A 88 11.61 20.53 4.36
CA HIS A 88 12.32 21.74 3.92
C HIS A 88 13.13 22.35 5.05
N GLU A 89 12.55 22.52 6.24
CA GLU A 89 13.26 23.00 7.43
C GLU A 89 14.49 22.13 7.74
N LEU A 90 14.34 20.80 7.68
CA LEU A 90 15.45 19.85 7.86
C LEU A 90 16.57 20.07 6.83
N LYS A 91 16.23 20.27 5.55
CA LYS A 91 17.23 20.54 4.50
C LYS A 91 17.97 21.86 4.73
N THR A 92 17.25 22.92 5.10
CA THR A 92 17.87 24.21 5.44
C THR A 92 18.84 24.05 6.60
N LEU A 93 18.43 23.34 7.65
CA LEU A 93 19.22 23.14 8.85
C LEU A 93 20.45 22.26 8.60
N GLN A 94 20.33 21.24 7.75
CA GLN A 94 21.47 20.45 7.27
C GLN A 94 22.48 21.31 6.51
N LEU A 95 22.02 22.25 5.68
CA LEU A 95 22.89 23.16 4.94
C LEU A 95 23.60 24.15 5.88
N GLU A 96 22.89 24.69 6.88
CA GLU A 96 23.49 25.52 7.92
C GLU A 96 24.56 24.76 8.71
N MET A 97 24.29 23.51 9.08
CA MET A 97 25.26 22.64 9.76
C MET A 97 26.52 22.40 8.92
N VAL A 98 26.40 22.22 7.61
CA VAL A 98 27.57 22.09 6.72
C VAL A 98 28.41 23.36 6.76
N ASN A 99 27.79 24.54 6.63
CA ASN A 99 28.50 25.82 6.69
C ASN A 99 29.16 26.04 8.05
N THR A 100 28.45 25.77 9.16
CA THR A 100 29.01 25.87 10.50
C THR A 100 30.18 24.90 10.69
N LYS A 101 30.08 23.69 10.14
CA LYS A 101 31.18 22.72 10.19
C LYS A 101 32.41 23.21 9.45
N GLU A 102 32.27 23.78 8.26
CA GLU A 102 33.42 24.35 7.53
C GLU A 102 34.11 25.46 8.33
N ILE A 103 33.33 26.30 9.03
CA ILE A 103 33.88 27.32 9.93
C ILE A 103 34.62 26.66 11.09
N ILE A 104 34.03 25.67 11.77
CA ILE A 104 34.66 24.91 12.86
C ILE A 104 35.97 24.28 12.39
N ASP A 105 35.98 23.61 11.23
CA ASP A 105 37.15 22.96 10.65
C ASP A 105 38.27 23.98 10.39
N SER A 106 37.93 25.19 9.93
CA SER A 106 38.91 26.27 9.72
C SER A 106 39.58 26.75 11.02
N TYR A 107 38.82 26.80 12.12
CA TYR A 107 39.36 27.16 13.43
C TYR A 107 40.09 25.98 14.09
N GLU A 108 39.67 24.74 13.86
CA GLU A 108 40.35 23.54 14.38
C GLU A 108 41.82 23.47 13.94
N VAL A 109 42.13 23.89 12.71
CA VAL A 109 43.52 23.97 12.24
C VAL A 109 44.32 24.95 13.10
N LYS A 110 43.78 26.15 13.36
CA LYS A 110 44.43 27.15 14.23
C LYS A 110 44.61 26.66 15.67
N VAL A 111 43.61 25.93 16.20
CA VAL A 111 43.67 25.30 17.53
C VAL A 111 44.80 24.27 17.59
N LYS A 112 44.88 23.38 16.59
CA LYS A 112 45.90 22.32 16.52
C LYS A 112 47.31 22.90 16.39
N ASP A 113 47.45 24.00 15.66
CA ASP A 113 48.72 24.70 15.47
C ASP A 113 49.09 25.61 16.65
N GLY A 114 48.23 25.73 17.67
CA GLY A 114 48.45 26.59 18.85
C GLY A 114 48.49 28.09 18.54
N SER A 115 48.04 28.49 17.35
CA SER A 115 48.09 29.87 16.85
C SER A 115 46.78 30.64 17.04
N ILE A 116 45.78 30.01 17.66
CA ILE A 116 44.47 30.62 17.89
C ILE A 116 44.54 31.69 19.00
N SER A 117 43.92 32.84 18.76
CA SER A 117 43.74 33.88 19.77
C SER A 117 42.53 33.58 20.67
N ASP A 118 42.47 34.19 21.86
CA ASP A 118 41.32 34.03 22.77
C ASP A 118 39.99 34.49 22.14
N SER A 119 40.03 35.53 21.29
CA SER A 119 38.85 36.00 20.56
C SER A 119 38.38 34.98 19.53
N ASP A 120 39.31 34.40 18.78
CA ASP A 120 39.01 33.37 17.77
C ASP A 120 38.51 32.09 18.45
N TYR A 121 39.09 31.72 19.60
CA TYR A 121 38.64 30.57 20.38
C TYR A 121 37.21 30.77 20.92
N THR A 122 36.85 31.99 21.34
CA THR A 122 35.48 32.32 21.74
C THR A 122 34.49 32.16 20.58
N ILE A 123 34.87 32.59 19.38
CA ILE A 123 34.04 32.41 18.17
C ILE A 123 33.91 30.92 17.86
N TYR A 124 35.02 30.18 17.87
CA TYR A 124 35.06 28.74 17.64
C TYR A 124 34.13 27.97 18.59
N SER A 125 34.22 28.22 19.90
CA SER A 125 33.35 27.60 20.90
C SER A 125 31.87 27.87 20.62
N LYS A 126 31.51 29.12 20.26
CA LYS A 126 30.12 29.46 19.90
C LYS A 126 29.64 28.71 18.66
N GLN A 127 30.50 28.51 17.66
CA GLN A 127 30.15 27.74 16.46
C GLN A 127 29.92 26.26 16.79
N ILE A 128 30.72 25.67 17.70
CA ILE A 128 30.49 24.31 18.18
C ILE A 128 29.13 24.21 18.90
N ASP A 129 28.82 25.15 19.78
CA ASP A 129 27.55 25.17 20.49
C ASP A 129 26.36 25.26 19.53
N LEU A 130 26.45 26.17 18.55
CA LEU A 130 25.44 26.33 17.49
C LEU A 130 25.30 25.05 16.65
N TYR A 131 26.42 24.43 16.26
CA TYR A 131 26.40 23.16 15.53
C TYR A 131 25.69 22.06 16.34
N ASN A 132 26.01 21.95 17.63
CA ASN A 132 25.39 20.96 18.52
C ASN A 132 23.89 21.21 18.74
N GLU A 133 23.46 22.47 18.80
CA GLU A 133 22.04 22.84 18.86
C GLU A 133 21.31 22.44 17.58
N ASN A 134 21.89 22.75 16.42
CA ASN A 134 21.35 22.35 15.12
C ASN A 134 21.28 20.81 15.00
N VAL A 135 22.30 20.06 15.44
CA VAL A 135 22.23 18.59 15.48
C VAL A 135 21.01 18.11 16.28
N LYS A 136 20.73 18.70 17.44
CA LYS A 136 19.57 18.32 18.26
C LYS A 136 18.25 18.63 17.56
N GLU A 137 18.13 19.80 16.93
CA GLU A 137 16.93 20.20 16.20
C GLU A 137 16.70 19.31 14.98
N SER A 138 17.75 19.04 14.20
CA SER A 138 17.75 18.09 13.08
C SER A 138 17.23 16.73 13.50
N ASN A 139 17.81 16.15 14.55
CA ASN A 139 17.40 14.84 15.08
C ASN A 139 15.93 14.84 15.53
N ASN A 140 15.44 15.94 16.11
CA ASN A 140 14.03 16.07 16.50
C ASN A 140 13.09 16.15 15.29
N LEU A 141 13.48 16.87 14.24
CA LEU A 141 12.70 16.93 12.98
C LEU A 141 12.69 15.59 12.26
N GLU A 142 13.83 14.90 12.18
CA GLU A 142 13.93 13.56 11.60
C GLU A 142 13.04 12.56 12.35
N ARG A 143 12.97 12.62 13.68
CA ARG A 143 12.04 11.78 14.45
C ARG A 143 10.58 12.06 14.13
N LYS A 144 10.20 13.33 13.93
CA LYS A 144 8.83 13.73 13.57
C LYS A 144 8.45 13.30 12.16
N ILE A 145 9.38 13.37 11.21
CA ILE A 145 9.17 12.93 9.82
C ILE A 145 9.20 11.39 9.73
N GLY A 146 10.13 10.76 10.43
CA GLY A 146 10.33 9.31 10.46
C GLY A 146 9.20 8.53 11.13
N SER A 147 8.33 9.18 11.93
CA SER A 147 7.11 8.59 12.45
C SER A 147 5.98 8.51 11.42
N THR A 148 6.31 8.28 10.15
CA THR A 148 5.32 8.06 9.08
C THR A 148 4.63 6.71 9.33
N TRP A 149 3.30 6.72 9.46
CA TRP A 149 2.52 5.53 9.81
C TRP A 149 1.83 4.97 8.57
N TYR A 150 2.12 3.72 8.25
CA TYR A 150 1.36 2.97 7.26
C TYR A 150 0.23 2.20 7.93
N ILE A 151 -0.95 2.16 7.31
CA ILE A 151 -2.05 1.30 7.79
C ILE A 151 -1.69 -0.19 7.61
N ILE A 152 -0.80 -0.50 6.66
CA ILE A 152 -0.20 -1.83 6.48
C ILE A 152 1.33 -1.66 6.42
N PRO A 153 2.12 -2.34 7.26
CA PRO A 153 3.58 -2.25 7.20
C PRO A 153 4.07 -2.82 5.87
N PHE A 154 4.56 -1.95 5.00
CA PHE A 154 5.43 -2.38 3.91
C PHE A 154 6.82 -2.61 4.50
N PRO A 155 7.48 -3.75 4.25
CA PRO A 155 8.89 -3.90 4.59
C PRO A 155 9.67 -2.85 3.80
N HIS A 156 10.09 -1.79 4.49
CA HIS A 156 11.16 -0.95 4.01
C HIS A 156 12.46 -1.68 4.33
N ASP A 157 13.10 -2.21 3.29
CA ASP A 157 14.47 -2.67 3.38
C ASP A 157 15.33 -1.53 3.94
N LYS A 158 15.96 -1.80 5.07
CA LYS A 158 17.06 -1.00 5.61
C LYS A 158 18.35 -1.41 4.94
#